data_AF-A0A2S6GE79-F1
#
_entry.id   AF-A0A2S6GE79-F1
#
_cell.length_a   1.000
_cell.length_b   1.000
_cell.length_c   1.000
_cell.angle_alpha   90.00
_cell.angle_beta   90.00
_cell.angle_gamma   90.00
#
_symmetry.space_group_name_H-M   'P 1'
#
loop_
_entity.id
_entity.type
_entity.pdbx_description
1 polymer ?
#
loop_
_entity_poly.entity_id
_entity_poly.type
_entity_poly.pdbx_seq_one_letter_code
_entity_poly.pdbx_strand_id
1 'polypeptide(L)'
;MAGDYEWLTAAVTKSNQRLKAYGWDDLDPSTITVCLEDFENVPLEKIRLSLTHFFRHVTQCDEIYSLAFSPLKGEKQVFVLVDFLPGGMVESEGFAEYAIPFSEDHAVRTIETAYTPFSAIVDMIRLSDDLGVTCWEYRIELGHLGSTVGELAACLKRAISLISIPGDGGYDAPRISEITHHLNADNLDYLIGLAENHCLEFKMRADLSSEAGRIEMAQDVARFANAEHSALLIIGVRTERLNGVDTAEKLTPVDPKVNSPQRYRAILDARIYPPVRGLQVAQKQVDPERCIVVITIPLQRDQDRPFLVHGAVVDGKVEGSFFSIVRRHDEASIPITAREVHAMMSAGYRLLRIDGIS
;
A
#
# COMPACT_ATOMS: atom_id res chain seq x y z
N MET A 1 -42.65 20.98 13.87
CA MET A 1 -42.19 21.29 12.51
C MET A 1 -41.01 22.26 12.49
N ALA A 2 -41.02 23.41 13.18
CA ALA A 2 -39.82 24.27 13.26
C ALA A 2 -38.62 23.59 13.98
N GLY A 3 -38.89 22.78 15.02
CA GLY A 3 -37.84 22.11 15.78
C GLY A 3 -37.17 20.90 15.12
N ASP A 4 -37.72 20.37 14.02
CA ASP A 4 -37.23 19.10 13.43
C ASP A 4 -35.96 19.27 12.57
N TYR A 5 -35.61 20.52 12.21
CA TYR A 5 -34.42 20.85 11.39
C TYR A 5 -33.44 21.81 12.06
N GLU A 6 -33.73 22.31 13.27
CA GLU A 6 -32.83 23.20 14.01
C GLU A 6 -31.46 22.54 14.22
N TRP A 7 -31.45 21.22 14.45
CA TRP A 7 -30.21 20.45 14.59
C TRP A 7 -29.40 20.42 13.29
N LEU A 8 -30.06 20.31 12.13
CA LEU A 8 -29.40 20.24 10.82
C LEU A 8 -28.78 21.61 10.48
N THR A 9 -29.55 22.69 10.66
CA THR A 9 -29.06 24.06 10.46
C THR A 9 -27.87 24.38 11.37
N ALA A 10 -27.94 23.98 12.64
CA ALA A 10 -26.84 24.16 13.58
C ALA A 10 -25.60 23.35 13.19
N ALA A 11 -25.78 22.09 12.77
CA ALA A 11 -24.68 21.23 12.32
C ALA A 11 -24.02 21.76 11.04
N VAL A 12 -24.80 22.14 10.02
CA VAL A 12 -24.29 22.76 8.78
C VAL A 12 -23.53 24.05 9.08
N THR A 13 -24.07 24.92 9.94
CA THR A 13 -23.40 26.18 10.32
C THR A 13 -22.06 25.91 11.00
N LYS A 14 -22.02 24.95 11.91
CA LYS A 14 -20.79 24.54 12.62
C LYS A 14 -19.75 23.94 11.66
N SER A 15 -20.19 23.09 10.73
CA SER A 15 -19.32 22.50 9.72
C SER A 15 -18.76 23.56 8.77
N ASN A 16 -19.58 24.50 8.29
CA ASN A 16 -19.13 25.61 7.44
C ASN A 16 -18.03 26.45 8.11
N GLN A 17 -18.13 26.71 9.41
CA GLN A 17 -17.09 27.42 10.15
C GLN A 17 -15.77 26.62 10.21
N ARG A 18 -15.84 25.29 10.34
CA ARG A 18 -14.67 24.40 10.36
C ARG A 18 -14.02 24.27 8.99
N LEU A 19 -14.82 24.12 7.94
CA LEU A 19 -14.34 24.06 6.55
C LEU A 19 -13.58 25.33 6.19
N LYS A 20 -14.13 26.51 6.53
CA LYS A 20 -13.40 27.79 6.39
C LYS A 20 -12.08 27.80 7.14
N ALA A 21 -12.05 27.27 8.37
CA ALA A 21 -10.80 27.14 9.13
C ALA A 21 -9.78 26.19 8.49
N TYR A 22 -10.23 25.25 7.64
CA TYR A 22 -9.38 24.37 6.84
C TYR A 22 -8.98 24.97 5.48
N GLY A 23 -9.42 26.20 5.16
CA GLY A 23 -9.14 26.88 3.88
C GLY A 23 -10.04 26.43 2.74
N TRP A 24 -11.27 26.00 3.04
CA TRP A 24 -12.28 25.54 2.10
C TRP A 24 -13.34 26.63 1.86
N ASP A 25 -12.92 27.75 1.26
CA ASP A 25 -13.76 28.94 1.13
C ASP A 25 -14.57 28.99 -0.19
N ASP A 26 -14.19 28.19 -1.20
CA ASP A 26 -14.68 28.23 -2.58
C ASP A 26 -15.61 27.04 -2.97
N LEU A 27 -16.42 26.54 -2.03
CA LEU A 27 -17.37 25.46 -2.32
C LEU A 27 -18.60 25.99 -3.09
N ASP A 28 -19.12 25.18 -4.00
CA ASP A 28 -20.32 25.52 -4.78
C ASP A 28 -21.49 25.84 -3.84
N PRO A 29 -22.11 27.04 -3.94
CA PRO A 29 -23.22 27.43 -3.08
C PRO A 29 -24.49 26.56 -3.25
N SER A 30 -24.56 25.73 -4.29
CA SER A 30 -25.60 24.71 -4.47
C SER A 30 -25.36 23.43 -3.67
N THR A 31 -24.16 23.24 -3.10
CA THR A 31 -23.77 22.05 -2.35
C THR A 31 -23.72 22.32 -0.84
N ILE A 32 -24.33 21.45 -0.04
CA ILE A 32 -24.20 21.51 1.42
C ILE A 32 -22.99 20.66 1.83
N THR A 33 -21.86 21.31 2.12
CA THR A 33 -20.66 20.63 2.60
C THR A 33 -20.67 20.56 4.13
N VAL A 34 -20.42 19.38 4.69
CA VAL A 34 -20.42 19.18 6.14
C VAL A 34 -19.19 18.41 6.63
N CYS A 35 -18.79 18.64 7.88
CA CYS A 35 -17.75 17.83 8.49
C CYS A 35 -18.36 16.53 9.02
N LEU A 36 -17.78 15.39 8.64
CA LEU A 36 -18.21 14.05 9.09
C LEU A 36 -18.44 13.95 10.60
N GLU A 37 -17.52 14.54 11.37
CA GLU A 37 -17.52 14.54 12.82
C GLU A 37 -18.82 15.12 13.43
N ASP A 38 -19.48 16.04 12.72
CA ASP A 38 -20.72 16.66 13.20
C ASP A 38 -21.94 15.76 12.97
N PHE A 39 -21.80 14.71 12.15
CA PHE A 39 -22.88 13.81 11.73
C PHE A 39 -22.62 12.34 12.06
N GLU A 40 -21.49 12.01 12.69
CA GLU A 40 -21.00 10.63 12.88
C GLU A 40 -22.06 9.66 13.42
N ASN A 41 -22.87 10.10 14.38
CA ASN A 41 -23.91 9.26 15.01
C ASN A 41 -25.31 9.45 14.42
N VAL A 42 -25.44 10.18 13.30
CA VAL A 42 -26.73 10.47 12.67
C VAL A 42 -27.03 9.36 11.65
N PRO A 43 -28.20 8.69 11.73
CA PRO A 43 -28.61 7.73 10.71
C PRO A 43 -28.77 8.39 9.34
N LEU A 44 -28.35 7.71 8.28
CA LEU A 44 -28.47 8.19 6.90
C LEU A 44 -29.92 8.47 6.52
N GLU A 45 -30.86 7.63 6.97
CA GLU A 45 -32.29 7.86 6.77
C GLU A 45 -32.78 9.17 7.42
N LYS A 46 -32.27 9.51 8.61
CA LYS A 46 -32.64 10.75 9.29
C LYS A 46 -32.14 11.97 8.51
N ILE A 47 -30.92 11.90 7.98
CA ILE A 47 -30.36 12.95 7.11
C ILE A 47 -31.23 13.12 5.86
N ARG A 48 -31.54 12.02 5.17
CA ARG A 48 -32.40 12.02 3.98
C ARG A 48 -33.73 12.72 4.26
N LEU A 49 -34.45 12.28 5.30
CA LEU A 49 -35.76 12.85 5.67
C LEU A 49 -35.66 14.33 6.01
N SER A 50 -34.59 14.74 6.71
CA SER A 50 -34.35 16.13 7.08
C SER A 50 -34.03 17.02 5.89
N LEU A 51 -33.20 16.57 4.95
CA LEU A 51 -32.88 17.30 3.72
C LEU A 51 -34.10 17.43 2.81
N THR A 52 -34.82 16.33 2.55
CA THR A 52 -36.04 16.36 1.73
C THR A 52 -37.06 17.38 2.24
N HIS A 53 -37.26 17.45 3.56
CA HIS A 53 -38.18 18.43 4.12
C HIS A 53 -37.63 19.86 4.08
N PHE A 54 -36.35 20.06 4.44
CA PHE A 54 -35.72 21.38 4.43
C PHE A 54 -35.82 22.01 3.05
N PHE A 55 -35.42 21.31 2.00
CA PHE A 55 -35.42 21.86 0.64
C PHE A 55 -36.82 22.05 0.06
N ARG A 56 -37.75 21.11 0.30
CA ARG A 56 -39.16 21.29 -0.08
C ARG A 56 -39.75 22.59 0.51
N HIS A 57 -39.33 22.98 1.71
CA HIS A 57 -39.85 24.19 2.36
C HIS A 57 -39.07 25.46 2.03
N VAL A 58 -37.75 25.37 1.82
CA VAL A 58 -36.87 26.54 1.72
C VAL A 58 -36.60 26.96 0.28
N THR A 59 -36.34 26.01 -0.63
CA THR A 59 -35.85 26.33 -1.98
C THR A 59 -36.85 26.05 -3.09
N GLN A 60 -37.91 25.28 -2.82
CA GLN A 60 -38.85 24.78 -3.85
C GLN A 60 -38.16 24.00 -4.99
N CYS A 61 -36.94 23.50 -4.76
CA CYS A 61 -36.21 22.67 -5.71
C CYS A 61 -36.40 21.19 -5.36
N ASP A 62 -36.79 20.40 -6.35
CA ASP A 62 -36.90 18.93 -6.26
C ASP A 62 -35.59 18.21 -6.65
N GLU A 63 -34.48 18.94 -6.77
CA GLU A 63 -33.24 18.43 -7.35
C GLU A 63 -32.21 17.96 -6.32
N ILE A 64 -31.35 17.07 -6.78
CA ILE A 64 -30.31 16.28 -6.09
C ILE A 64 -29.58 17.07 -5.00
N TYR A 65 -29.35 16.43 -3.85
CA TYR A 65 -28.64 17.04 -2.73
C TYR A 65 -27.38 16.24 -2.38
N SER A 66 -26.22 16.89 -2.47
CA SER A 66 -24.93 16.31 -2.14
C SER A 66 -24.47 16.71 -0.74
N LEU A 67 -24.02 15.73 0.05
CA LEU A 67 -23.23 15.96 1.25
C LEU A 67 -21.76 15.62 0.97
N ALA A 68 -20.91 16.63 0.93
CA ALA A 68 -19.47 16.44 0.84
C ALA A 68 -18.86 16.14 2.21
N PHE A 69 -18.04 15.11 2.29
CA PHE A 69 -17.36 14.62 3.48
C PHE A 69 -15.85 14.55 3.23
N SER A 70 -15.03 15.03 4.18
CA SER A 70 -13.59 14.78 4.20
C SER A 70 -13.25 13.82 5.34
N PRO A 71 -12.79 12.58 5.08
CA PRO A 71 -12.57 11.58 6.10
C PRO A 71 -11.30 11.80 6.92
N LEU A 72 -10.32 12.55 6.43
CA LEU A 72 -8.99 12.68 7.03
C LEU A 72 -8.70 14.13 7.41
N LYS A 73 -8.37 14.34 8.69
CA LYS A 73 -8.19 15.68 9.25
C LYS A 73 -6.94 16.32 8.66
N GLY A 74 -7.15 17.34 7.82
CA GLY A 74 -6.06 18.13 7.22
C GLY A 74 -5.57 17.61 5.87
N GLU A 75 -6.16 16.52 5.35
CA GLU A 75 -5.83 16.00 4.02
C GLU A 75 -6.84 16.54 3.01
N LYS A 76 -6.35 17.36 2.07
CA LYS A 76 -7.15 17.98 1.01
C LYS A 76 -7.52 16.99 -0.12
N GLN A 77 -7.29 15.70 0.05
CA GLN A 77 -7.09 14.77 -1.07
C GLN A 77 -8.14 13.66 -1.16
N VAL A 78 -9.13 13.70 -0.27
CA VAL A 78 -10.21 12.71 -0.22
C VAL A 78 -11.53 13.40 0.08
N PHE A 79 -12.46 13.32 -0.87
CA PHE A 79 -13.85 13.73 -0.67
C PHE A 79 -14.78 12.60 -1.03
N VAL A 80 -15.87 12.53 -0.28
CA VAL A 80 -17.04 11.77 -0.68
C VAL A 80 -18.24 12.66 -0.72
N LEU A 81 -18.90 12.66 -1.87
CA LEU A 81 -20.20 13.26 -2.08
C LEU A 81 -21.24 12.17 -1.86
N VAL A 82 -22.16 12.39 -0.94
CA VAL A 82 -23.32 11.51 -0.77
C VAL A 82 -24.53 12.23 -1.31
N ASP A 83 -25.00 11.78 -2.47
CA ASP A 83 -26.16 12.30 -3.17
C ASP A 83 -27.43 11.58 -2.73
N PHE A 84 -28.41 12.34 -2.28
CA PHE A 84 -29.74 11.82 -1.95
C PHE A 84 -30.68 12.05 -3.14
N LEU A 85 -30.89 11.00 -3.94
CA LEU A 85 -31.70 11.04 -5.14
C LEU A 85 -33.21 10.88 -4.85
N PRO A 86 -34.08 11.40 -5.74
CA PRO A 86 -35.51 11.11 -5.72
C PRO A 86 -35.77 9.59 -5.72
N GLY A 87 -36.72 9.13 -4.89
CA GLY A 87 -37.03 7.69 -4.75
C GLY A 87 -36.31 6.97 -3.60
N GLY A 88 -35.44 7.68 -2.86
CA GLY A 88 -34.79 7.14 -1.66
C GLY A 88 -33.45 6.45 -1.92
N MET A 89 -32.96 6.55 -3.15
CA MET A 89 -31.64 6.09 -3.54
C MET A 89 -30.57 7.05 -3.00
N VAL A 90 -29.47 6.50 -2.52
CA VAL A 90 -28.33 7.26 -2.02
C VAL A 90 -27.11 6.84 -2.82
N GLU A 91 -26.58 7.76 -3.60
CA GLU A 91 -25.35 7.59 -4.33
C GLU A 91 -24.20 8.15 -3.49
N SER A 92 -23.07 7.46 -3.50
CA SER A 92 -21.82 7.96 -2.94
C SER A 92 -20.81 8.06 -4.07
N GLU A 93 -20.40 9.28 -4.40
CA GLU A 93 -19.28 9.55 -5.29
C GLU A 93 -18.03 9.83 -4.45
N GLY A 94 -16.87 9.38 -4.89
CA GLY A 94 -15.63 9.66 -4.19
C GLY A 94 -14.43 9.77 -5.09
N PHE A 95 -13.47 10.56 -4.62
CA PHE A 95 -12.18 10.74 -5.26
C PHE A 95 -11.11 10.24 -4.31
N ALA A 96 -10.29 9.32 -4.81
CA ALA A 96 -9.16 8.78 -4.09
C ALA A 96 -7.88 9.07 -4.89
N GLU A 97 -7.20 10.16 -4.54
CA GLU A 97 -5.90 10.51 -5.13
C GLU A 97 -4.85 9.41 -4.86
N TYR A 98 -3.80 9.37 -5.70
CA TYR A 98 -2.71 8.39 -5.59
C TYR A 98 -3.21 6.94 -5.67
N ALA A 99 -4.09 6.70 -6.64
CA ALA A 99 -4.59 5.39 -6.97
C ALA A 99 -3.43 4.40 -7.15
N ILE A 100 -3.50 3.28 -6.43
CA ILE A 100 -2.67 2.12 -6.75
C ILE A 100 -3.18 1.59 -8.10
N PRO A 101 -2.32 1.24 -9.07
CA PRO A 101 -2.73 0.71 -10.35
C PRO A 101 -3.27 -0.73 -10.18
N PHE A 102 -4.52 -0.83 -9.74
CA PHE A 102 -5.33 -2.04 -9.82
C PHE A 102 -6.00 -2.15 -11.19
N SER A 103 -6.42 -3.35 -11.59
CA SER A 103 -7.46 -3.47 -12.62
C SER A 103 -8.78 -2.90 -12.07
N GLU A 104 -9.63 -2.31 -12.91
CA GLU A 104 -10.97 -1.84 -12.51
C GLU A 104 -11.74 -2.93 -11.75
N ASP A 105 -11.71 -4.18 -12.24
CA ASP A 105 -12.32 -5.34 -11.57
C ASP A 105 -11.85 -5.57 -10.12
N HIS A 106 -10.59 -5.27 -9.83
CA HIS A 106 -10.05 -5.44 -8.47
C HIS A 106 -10.50 -4.27 -7.59
N ALA A 107 -10.46 -3.04 -8.12
CA ALA A 107 -10.97 -1.87 -7.43
C ALA A 107 -12.48 -2.03 -7.11
N VAL A 108 -13.29 -2.52 -8.05
CA VAL A 108 -14.70 -2.89 -7.83
C VAL A 108 -14.82 -3.83 -6.63
N ARG A 109 -14.14 -4.99 -6.66
CA ARG A 109 -14.24 -6.01 -5.61
C ARG A 109 -13.82 -5.46 -4.24
N THR A 110 -12.76 -4.64 -4.21
CA THR A 110 -12.27 -4.01 -2.99
C THR A 110 -13.30 -3.06 -2.40
N ILE A 111 -13.92 -2.22 -3.23
CA ILE A 111 -15.00 -1.33 -2.80
C ILE A 111 -16.23 -2.13 -2.35
N GLU A 112 -16.70 -3.11 -3.13
CA GLU A 112 -17.84 -3.96 -2.76
C GLU A 112 -17.63 -4.67 -1.42
N THR A 113 -16.42 -5.18 -1.19
CA THR A 113 -16.05 -5.81 0.08
C THR A 113 -16.09 -4.80 1.23
N ALA A 114 -15.54 -3.60 1.04
CA ALA A 114 -15.55 -2.56 2.07
C ALA A 114 -16.97 -2.07 2.40
N TYR A 115 -17.86 -2.04 1.40
CA TYR A 115 -19.24 -1.58 1.52
C TYR A 115 -20.28 -2.69 1.72
N THR A 116 -19.86 -3.94 1.91
CA THR A 116 -20.76 -5.07 2.21
C THR A 116 -21.75 -4.78 3.35
N PRO A 117 -21.40 -4.07 4.45
CA PRO A 117 -22.36 -3.73 5.50
C PRO A 117 -23.55 -2.88 5.03
N PHE A 118 -23.41 -2.18 3.92
CA PHE A 118 -24.43 -1.30 3.34
C PHE A 118 -25.24 -1.95 2.21
N SER A 119 -24.97 -3.23 1.90
CA SER A 119 -25.53 -3.90 0.72
C SER A 119 -25.37 -3.05 -0.54
N ALA A 120 -24.19 -2.45 -0.67
CA ALA A 120 -23.96 -1.44 -1.68
C ALA A 120 -23.65 -2.07 -3.04
N ILE A 121 -24.07 -1.42 -4.11
CA ILE A 121 -23.81 -1.82 -5.49
C ILE A 121 -22.88 -0.77 -6.10
N VAL A 122 -21.73 -1.20 -6.62
CA VAL A 122 -20.83 -0.31 -7.36
C VAL A 122 -21.44 -0.09 -8.74
N ASP A 123 -21.94 1.12 -9.01
CA ASP A 123 -22.46 1.50 -10.33
C ASP A 123 -21.31 1.80 -11.29
N MET A 124 -20.30 2.52 -10.79
CA MET A 124 -19.16 2.93 -11.59
C MET A 124 -17.90 2.97 -10.74
N ILE A 125 -16.80 2.51 -11.33
CA ILE A 125 -15.45 2.85 -10.88
C ILE A 125 -14.56 2.96 -12.10
N ARG A 126 -13.79 4.04 -12.16
CA ARG A 126 -12.84 4.28 -13.23
C ARG A 126 -11.62 5.02 -12.71
N LEU A 127 -10.50 4.76 -13.35
CA LEU A 127 -9.29 5.56 -13.15
C LEU A 127 -9.44 6.85 -13.97
N SER A 128 -9.31 8.00 -13.30
CA SER A 128 -9.37 9.32 -13.94
C SER A 128 -8.05 10.04 -13.71
N ASP A 129 -7.59 10.76 -14.73
CA ASP A 129 -6.45 11.68 -14.63
C ASP A 129 -6.99 13.12 -14.61
N ASP A 130 -7.58 13.50 -13.48
CA ASP A 130 -8.11 14.86 -13.31
C ASP A 130 -7.06 15.76 -12.66
N LEU A 131 -6.94 17.00 -13.16
CA LEU A 131 -5.99 18.02 -12.67
C LEU A 131 -4.52 17.57 -12.54
N GLY A 132 -4.11 16.53 -13.28
CA GLY A 132 -2.74 15.98 -13.23
C GLY A 132 -2.47 15.01 -12.08
N VAL A 133 -3.51 14.54 -11.40
CA VAL A 133 -3.43 13.51 -10.36
C VAL A 133 -4.26 12.31 -10.81
N THR A 134 -3.64 11.13 -10.86
CA THR A 134 -4.37 9.88 -11.11
C THR A 134 -5.17 9.52 -9.86
N CYS A 135 -6.49 9.44 -10.00
CA CYS A 135 -7.42 9.13 -8.92
C CYS A 135 -8.44 8.07 -9.33
N TRP A 136 -8.94 7.33 -8.35
CA TRP A 136 -10.15 6.53 -8.55
C TRP A 136 -11.36 7.42 -8.38
N GLU A 137 -12.18 7.48 -9.42
CA GLU A 137 -13.55 7.99 -9.37
C GLU A 137 -14.48 6.79 -9.26
N TYR A 138 -15.37 6.81 -8.28
CA TYR A 138 -16.35 5.73 -8.12
C TYR A 138 -17.70 6.28 -7.72
N ARG A 139 -18.76 5.55 -8.08
CA ARG A 139 -20.14 5.75 -7.70
C ARG A 139 -20.72 4.46 -7.14
N ILE A 140 -21.32 4.56 -5.96
CA ILE A 140 -21.89 3.43 -5.24
C ILE A 140 -23.33 3.75 -4.84
N GLU A 141 -24.25 2.81 -5.09
CA GLU A 141 -25.62 2.86 -4.60
C GLU A 141 -25.71 2.14 -3.24
N LEU A 142 -26.24 2.80 -2.21
CA LEU A 142 -26.42 2.19 -0.89
C LEU A 142 -27.78 1.49 -0.77
N GLY A 143 -27.79 0.19 -0.49
CA GLY A 143 -29.01 -0.61 -0.32
C GLY A 143 -29.66 -0.51 1.07
N HIS A 144 -28.94 -0.02 2.09
CA HIS A 144 -29.43 0.06 3.48
C HIS A 144 -29.10 1.40 4.14
N LEU A 145 -30.13 2.17 4.53
CA LEU A 145 -30.01 3.51 5.14
C LEU A 145 -30.11 3.54 6.67
N GLY A 146 -30.28 2.38 7.31
CA GLY A 146 -30.35 2.29 8.77
C GLY A 146 -29.00 2.53 9.47
N SER A 147 -27.91 2.55 8.72
CA SER A 147 -26.56 2.83 9.20
C SER A 147 -26.33 4.32 9.43
N THR A 148 -25.32 4.63 10.22
CA THR A 148 -24.89 6.00 10.54
C THR A 148 -23.88 6.54 9.53
N VAL A 149 -23.75 7.87 9.47
CA VAL A 149 -22.69 8.54 8.67
C VAL A 149 -21.30 8.10 9.10
N GLY A 150 -21.07 7.87 10.40
CA GLY A 150 -19.79 7.40 10.93
C GLY A 150 -19.42 6.02 10.41
N GLU A 151 -20.37 5.11 10.34
CA GLU A 151 -20.17 3.77 9.75
C GLU A 151 -19.86 3.86 8.26
N LEU A 152 -20.57 4.72 7.52
CA LEU A 152 -20.33 4.94 6.10
C LEU A 152 -18.91 5.49 5.88
N ALA A 153 -18.52 6.47 6.68
CA ALA A 153 -17.18 7.05 6.66
C ALA A 153 -16.08 6.06 7.03
N ALA A 154 -16.34 5.12 7.94
CA ALA A 154 -15.40 4.07 8.30
C ALA A 154 -15.20 3.06 7.15
N CYS A 155 -16.29 2.66 6.48
CA CYS A 155 -16.23 1.82 5.28
C CYS A 155 -15.48 2.52 4.15
N LEU A 156 -15.77 3.80 3.94
CA LEU A 156 -15.08 4.65 2.98
C LEU A 156 -13.58 4.74 3.26
N LYS A 157 -13.18 5.06 4.50
CA LYS A 157 -11.77 5.12 4.91
C LYS A 157 -11.06 3.81 4.62
N ARG A 158 -11.72 2.69 4.91
CA ARG A 158 -11.20 1.36 4.60
C ARG A 158 -11.06 1.15 3.10
N ALA A 159 -12.09 1.47 2.31
CA ALA A 159 -12.04 1.34 0.86
C ALA A 159 -10.88 2.15 0.28
N ILE A 160 -10.75 3.43 0.65
CA ILE A 160 -9.67 4.31 0.19
C ILE A 160 -8.31 3.80 0.62
N SER A 161 -8.14 3.36 1.87
CA SER A 161 -6.86 2.79 2.33
C SER A 161 -6.45 1.53 1.55
N LEU A 162 -7.40 0.87 0.88
CA LEU A 162 -7.14 -0.29 0.05
C LEU A 162 -6.96 0.07 -1.43
N ILE A 163 -7.54 1.18 -1.91
CA ILE A 163 -7.46 1.59 -3.33
C ILE A 163 -6.46 2.73 -3.61
N SER A 164 -5.98 3.42 -2.58
CA SER A 164 -5.09 4.58 -2.65
C SER A 164 -3.93 4.48 -1.68
N ILE A 165 -2.78 5.05 -2.08
CA ILE A 165 -1.63 5.24 -1.20
C ILE A 165 -1.80 6.58 -0.47
N PRO A 166 -1.71 6.66 0.86
CA PRO A 166 -1.78 7.93 1.59
C PRO A 166 -0.72 8.91 1.09
N GLY A 167 -1.17 10.05 0.56
CA GLY A 167 -0.39 10.99 -0.21
C GLY A 167 0.37 12.01 0.60
N ASP A 168 1.37 11.61 1.40
CA ASP A 168 2.20 12.56 2.14
C ASP A 168 3.68 12.50 1.72
N GLY A 169 3.94 12.87 0.45
CA GLY A 169 5.27 13.24 -0.04
C GLY A 169 5.91 12.27 -1.04
N GLY A 170 5.58 12.43 -2.33
CA GLY A 170 6.38 11.99 -3.47
C GLY A 170 6.59 10.49 -3.64
N TYR A 171 5.82 9.82 -4.49
CA TYR A 171 6.09 8.47 -5.02
C TYR A 171 6.61 7.41 -4.02
N ASP A 172 6.26 7.53 -2.73
CA ASP A 172 6.73 6.59 -1.73
C ASP A 172 5.77 5.40 -1.64
N ALA A 173 6.25 4.28 -2.17
CA ALA A 173 5.68 2.96 -2.05
C ALA A 173 5.18 2.64 -0.61
N PRO A 174 4.22 1.69 -0.45
CA PRO A 174 3.73 1.26 0.86
C PRO A 174 4.89 0.98 1.82
N ARG A 175 4.82 1.55 3.02
CA ARG A 175 5.89 1.41 4.01
C ARG A 175 6.00 -0.06 4.40
N ILE A 176 7.23 -0.55 4.56
CA ILE A 176 7.50 -1.93 5.01
C ILE A 176 6.71 -2.29 6.28
N SER A 177 6.50 -1.34 7.19
CA SER A 177 5.70 -1.53 8.40
C SER A 177 4.23 -1.88 8.12
N GLU A 178 3.64 -1.28 7.08
CA GLU A 178 2.25 -1.52 6.68
C GLU A 178 2.11 -2.90 6.05
N ILE A 179 2.97 -3.22 5.08
CA ILE A 179 3.01 -4.56 4.47
C ILE A 179 3.22 -5.62 5.57
N THR A 180 4.13 -5.38 6.49
CA THR A 180 4.39 -6.30 7.62
C THR A 180 3.18 -6.43 8.54
N HIS A 181 2.42 -5.36 8.77
CA HIS A 181 1.18 -5.41 9.55
C HIS A 181 0.14 -6.33 8.88
N HIS A 182 -0.12 -6.16 7.59
CA HIS A 182 -1.06 -7.00 6.83
C HIS A 182 -0.61 -8.46 6.78
N LEU A 183 0.68 -8.70 6.54
CA LEU A 183 1.27 -10.04 6.59
C LEU A 183 1.13 -10.70 7.97
N ASN A 184 1.21 -9.93 9.06
CA ASN A 184 1.03 -10.44 10.42
C ASN A 184 -0.43 -10.69 10.80
N ALA A 185 -1.37 -10.04 10.12
CA ALA A 185 -2.80 -10.27 10.23
C ALA A 185 -3.33 -11.36 9.28
N ASP A 186 -2.44 -12.09 8.60
CA ASP A 186 -2.75 -13.08 7.56
C ASP A 186 -3.63 -12.54 6.40
N ASN A 187 -3.60 -11.22 6.18
CA ASN A 187 -4.26 -10.57 5.05
C ASN A 187 -3.31 -10.54 3.84
N LEU A 188 -3.21 -11.68 3.16
CA LEU A 188 -2.28 -11.85 2.02
C LEU A 188 -2.75 -11.17 0.74
N ASP A 189 -4.05 -10.92 0.61
CA ASP A 189 -4.63 -10.26 -0.57
C ASP A 189 -4.19 -8.79 -0.68
N TYR A 190 -3.78 -8.18 0.43
CA TYR A 190 -3.16 -6.85 0.45
C TYR A 190 -1.89 -6.76 -0.42
N LEU A 191 -1.22 -7.88 -0.69
CA LEU A 191 -0.05 -7.88 -1.57
C LEU A 191 -0.39 -7.61 -3.03
N ILE A 192 -1.62 -7.90 -3.46
CA ILE A 192 -2.04 -7.75 -4.85
C ILE A 192 -2.11 -6.26 -5.21
N GLY A 193 -1.61 -5.89 -6.38
CA GLY A 193 -1.51 -4.50 -6.82
C GLY A 193 -0.31 -3.72 -6.26
N LEU A 194 0.45 -4.29 -5.31
CA LEU A 194 1.66 -3.62 -4.82
C LEU A 194 2.77 -3.66 -5.89
N ALA A 195 3.32 -2.49 -6.19
CA ALA A 195 4.45 -2.33 -7.09
C ALA A 195 5.77 -2.63 -6.37
N GLU A 196 6.64 -3.40 -7.03
CA GLU A 196 8.03 -3.54 -6.63
C GLU A 196 8.73 -2.20 -6.61
N ASN A 197 9.67 -2.05 -5.68
CA ASN A 197 10.37 -0.80 -5.48
C ASN A 197 11.71 -1.06 -4.79
N HIS A 198 12.35 0.00 -4.30
CA HIS A 198 13.65 -0.09 -3.65
C HIS A 198 13.65 -0.99 -2.41
N CYS A 199 12.52 -1.15 -1.71
CA CYS A 199 12.39 -1.92 -0.47
C CYS A 199 11.49 -3.17 -0.55
N LEU A 200 10.76 -3.39 -1.65
CA LEU A 200 9.88 -4.55 -1.84
C LEU A 200 10.20 -5.26 -3.15
N GLU A 201 10.34 -6.58 -3.10
CA GLU A 201 10.46 -7.42 -4.29
C GLU A 201 9.69 -8.73 -4.15
N PHE A 202 9.11 -9.17 -5.26
CA PHE A 202 8.35 -10.39 -5.39
C PHE A 202 9.10 -11.40 -6.25
N LYS A 203 8.97 -12.68 -5.90
CA LYS A 203 9.33 -13.78 -6.80
C LYS A 203 8.24 -14.81 -6.84
N MET A 204 7.96 -15.29 -8.04
CA MET A 204 7.02 -16.40 -8.23
C MET A 204 7.48 -17.66 -7.51
N ARG A 205 8.78 -17.96 -7.55
CA ARG A 205 9.40 -19.16 -6.95
C ARG A 205 10.89 -18.93 -6.67
N ALA A 206 11.46 -19.76 -5.81
CA ALA A 206 12.89 -19.84 -5.58
C ALA A 206 13.38 -21.28 -5.82
N ASP A 207 14.40 -21.47 -6.67
CA ASP A 207 15.03 -22.78 -6.83
C ASP A 207 16.14 -22.98 -5.81
N LEU A 208 15.77 -23.43 -4.61
CA LEU A 208 16.73 -23.74 -3.56
C LEU A 208 17.45 -25.09 -3.74
N SER A 209 17.14 -25.83 -4.80
CA SER A 209 17.74 -27.15 -5.08
C SER A 209 19.00 -27.04 -5.92
N SER A 210 19.04 -26.10 -6.88
CA SER A 210 20.23 -25.82 -7.65
C SER A 210 21.23 -24.96 -6.88
N GLU A 211 22.50 -25.06 -7.27
CA GLU A 211 23.55 -24.17 -6.77
C GLU A 211 23.35 -22.73 -7.27
N ALA A 212 22.93 -22.58 -8.53
CA ALA A 212 22.63 -21.28 -9.14
C ALA A 212 21.49 -20.53 -8.41
N GLY A 213 20.35 -21.19 -8.15
CA GLY A 213 19.23 -20.55 -7.46
C GLY A 213 19.53 -20.24 -5.99
N ARG A 214 20.42 -21.01 -5.34
CA ARG A 214 20.94 -20.68 -4.01
C ARG A 214 21.83 -19.43 -4.02
N ILE A 215 22.63 -19.22 -5.08
CA ILE A 215 23.43 -18.01 -5.26
C ILE A 215 22.53 -16.82 -5.55
N GLU A 216 21.58 -16.96 -6.48
CA GLU A 216 20.61 -15.89 -6.83
C GLU A 216 19.87 -15.39 -5.58
N MET A 217 19.32 -16.32 -4.77
CA MET A 217 18.65 -15.97 -3.52
C MET A 217 19.56 -15.19 -2.55
N ALA A 218 20.83 -15.58 -2.45
CA ALA A 218 21.78 -14.86 -1.62
C ALA A 218 22.12 -13.47 -2.19
N GLN A 219 22.20 -13.34 -3.52
CA GLN A 219 22.41 -12.05 -4.19
C GLN A 219 21.25 -11.10 -3.96
N ASP A 220 20.00 -11.57 -4.01
CA ASP A 220 18.82 -10.75 -3.73
C ASP A 220 18.78 -10.24 -2.29
N VAL A 221 19.06 -11.11 -1.33
CA VAL A 221 19.13 -10.71 0.09
C VAL A 221 20.30 -9.77 0.35
N ALA A 222 21.48 -10.03 -0.20
CA ALA A 222 22.65 -9.18 -0.04
C ALA A 222 22.45 -7.80 -0.69
N ARG A 223 21.74 -7.73 -1.83
CA ARG A 223 21.35 -6.47 -2.50
C ARG A 223 20.58 -5.56 -1.55
N PHE A 224 19.61 -6.11 -0.81
CA PHE A 224 18.86 -5.36 0.20
C PHE A 224 19.68 -5.07 1.46
N ALA A 225 20.49 -6.01 1.94
CA ALA A 225 21.35 -5.79 3.11
C ALA A 225 22.39 -4.68 2.89
N ASN A 226 22.76 -4.43 1.63
CA ASN A 226 23.64 -3.33 1.23
C ASN A 226 22.94 -1.98 1.10
N ALA A 227 21.60 -1.94 1.06
CA ALA A 227 20.82 -0.71 0.94
C ALA A 227 20.78 0.10 2.25
N GLU A 228 20.27 1.33 2.17
CA GLU A 228 20.15 2.26 3.30
C GLU A 228 18.79 2.20 4.02
N HIS A 229 17.96 1.21 3.68
CA HIS A 229 16.63 1.01 4.25
C HIS A 229 16.39 -0.48 4.54
N SER A 230 15.36 -0.77 5.33
CA SER A 230 14.87 -2.16 5.48
C SER A 230 14.13 -2.60 4.21
N ALA A 231 13.95 -3.90 4.03
CA ALA A 231 13.30 -4.46 2.85
C ALA A 231 12.56 -5.77 3.11
N LEU A 232 11.67 -6.11 2.17
CA LEU A 232 10.94 -7.36 2.09
C LEU A 232 11.20 -8.03 0.75
N LEU A 233 11.52 -9.32 0.80
CA LEU A 233 11.52 -10.22 -0.35
C LEU A 233 10.44 -11.29 -0.12
N ILE A 234 9.46 -11.36 -1.02
CA ILE A 234 8.30 -12.23 -0.87
C ILE A 234 8.30 -13.27 -1.99
N ILE A 235 8.33 -14.55 -1.63
CA ILE A 235 8.31 -15.69 -2.56
C ILE A 235 6.91 -16.30 -2.58
N GLY A 236 6.45 -16.63 -3.78
CA GLY A 236 5.11 -17.16 -4.04
C GLY A 236 4.13 -16.08 -4.51
N VAL A 237 4.62 -15.03 -5.16
CA VAL A 237 3.81 -13.97 -5.78
C VAL A 237 4.26 -13.80 -7.22
N ARG A 238 3.32 -13.86 -8.15
CA ARG A 238 3.57 -13.57 -9.56
C ARG A 238 3.33 -12.09 -9.81
N THR A 239 4.24 -11.49 -10.56
CA THR A 239 4.15 -10.10 -10.99
C THR A 239 3.78 -9.99 -12.47
N GLU A 240 3.25 -8.83 -12.83
CA GLU A 240 3.09 -8.36 -14.20
C GLU A 240 3.67 -6.94 -14.33
N ARG A 241 4.13 -6.57 -15.53
CA ARG A 241 4.73 -5.26 -15.76
C ARG A 241 3.63 -4.24 -16.06
N LEU A 242 3.33 -3.36 -15.10
CA LEU A 242 2.38 -2.25 -15.26
C LEU A 242 3.14 -0.93 -15.25
N ASN A 243 2.91 -0.08 -16.25
CA ASN A 243 3.57 1.23 -16.37
C ASN A 243 5.10 1.20 -16.21
N GLY A 244 5.72 0.11 -16.66
CA GLY A 244 7.17 -0.06 -16.56
C GLY A 244 7.67 -0.41 -15.16
N VAL A 245 6.82 -0.90 -14.26
CA VAL A 245 7.19 -1.42 -12.94
C VAL A 245 6.54 -2.79 -12.72
N ASP A 246 7.25 -3.73 -12.12
CA ASP A 246 6.68 -5.04 -11.79
C ASP A 246 5.72 -4.90 -10.61
N THR A 247 4.49 -5.37 -10.78
CA THR A 247 3.40 -5.22 -9.82
C THR A 247 2.81 -6.58 -9.52
N ALA A 248 2.50 -6.87 -8.26
CA ALA A 248 1.94 -8.15 -7.85
C ALA A 248 0.56 -8.41 -8.49
N GLU A 249 0.51 -9.38 -9.41
CA GLU A 249 -0.71 -9.78 -10.14
C GLU A 249 -1.54 -10.75 -9.28
N LYS A 250 -0.89 -11.78 -8.72
CA LYS A 250 -1.57 -12.85 -7.98
C LYS A 250 -0.63 -13.65 -7.10
N LEU A 251 -1.20 -14.26 -6.06
CA LEU A 251 -0.50 -15.25 -5.25
C LEU A 251 -0.25 -16.52 -6.08
N THR A 252 0.98 -17.01 -6.05
CA THR A 252 1.40 -18.32 -6.58
C THR A 252 2.08 -19.12 -5.46
N PRO A 253 1.29 -19.60 -4.48
CA PRO A 253 1.82 -20.20 -3.27
C PRO A 253 2.73 -21.42 -3.56
N VAL A 254 3.73 -21.62 -2.71
CA VAL A 254 4.75 -22.67 -2.85
C VAL A 254 4.59 -23.77 -1.80
N ASP A 255 5.21 -24.94 -2.06
CA ASP A 255 5.22 -26.05 -1.10
C ASP A 255 6.04 -25.66 0.16
N PRO A 256 5.43 -25.65 1.36
CA PRO A 256 6.09 -25.27 2.61
C PRO A 256 7.22 -26.22 3.02
N LYS A 257 7.20 -27.49 2.59
CA LYS A 257 8.25 -28.47 2.92
C LYS A 257 9.54 -28.18 2.18
N VAL A 258 9.43 -27.77 0.91
CA VAL A 258 10.59 -27.46 0.07
C VAL A 258 11.12 -26.05 0.37
N ASN A 259 10.25 -25.13 0.80
CA ASN A 259 10.53 -23.72 1.05
C ASN A 259 10.53 -23.37 2.55
N SER A 260 11.14 -24.21 3.38
CA SER A 260 11.16 -24.02 4.84
C SER A 260 12.07 -22.86 5.29
N PRO A 261 11.69 -22.08 6.32
CA PRO A 261 12.52 -20.97 6.83
C PRO A 261 13.94 -21.38 7.20
N GLN A 262 14.10 -22.60 7.74
CA GLN A 262 15.39 -23.16 8.13
C GLN A 262 16.30 -23.36 6.91
N ARG A 263 15.73 -23.80 5.78
CA ARG A 263 16.48 -24.01 4.53
C ARG A 263 16.98 -22.69 3.96
N TYR A 264 16.13 -21.67 3.90
CA TYR A 264 16.54 -20.32 3.47
C TYR A 264 17.66 -19.78 4.36
N ARG A 265 17.50 -19.83 5.68
CA ARG A 265 18.55 -19.37 6.62
C ARG A 265 19.87 -20.10 6.41
N ALA A 266 19.85 -21.43 6.33
CA ALA A 266 21.06 -22.21 6.12
C ALA A 266 21.78 -21.84 4.81
N ILE A 267 21.04 -21.55 3.73
CA ILE A 267 21.61 -21.11 2.46
C ILE A 267 22.22 -19.70 2.59
N LEU A 268 21.47 -18.77 3.19
CA LEU A 268 21.87 -17.37 3.32
C LEU A 268 23.08 -17.23 4.25
N ASP A 269 23.09 -17.91 5.40
CA ASP A 269 24.21 -17.90 6.35
C ASP A 269 25.49 -18.53 5.75
N ALA A 270 25.34 -19.52 4.87
CA ALA A 270 26.47 -20.17 4.19
C ALA A 270 27.05 -19.34 3.04
N ARG A 271 26.30 -18.36 2.52
CA ARG A 271 26.70 -17.60 1.32
C ARG A 271 26.95 -16.13 1.56
N ILE A 272 26.26 -15.51 2.53
CA ILE A 272 26.36 -14.08 2.75
C ILE A 272 27.35 -13.81 3.88
N TYR A 273 28.32 -12.95 3.61
CA TYR A 273 29.30 -12.50 4.60
C TYR A 273 29.41 -10.97 4.66
N PRO A 274 29.35 -10.35 5.85
CA PRO A 274 29.04 -10.98 7.13
C PRO A 274 27.59 -11.50 7.18
N PRO A 275 27.21 -12.35 8.15
CA PRO A 275 25.81 -12.77 8.31
C PRO A 275 24.88 -11.56 8.50
N VAL A 276 23.72 -11.57 7.84
CA VAL A 276 22.74 -10.47 7.90
C VAL A 276 22.09 -10.44 9.29
N ARG A 277 22.35 -9.38 10.07
CA ARG A 277 21.85 -9.28 11.44
C ARG A 277 20.35 -9.08 11.45
N GLY A 278 19.64 -9.88 12.23
CA GLY A 278 18.18 -9.74 12.41
C GLY A 278 17.36 -10.22 11.22
N LEU A 279 17.95 -10.95 10.27
CA LEU A 279 17.24 -11.55 9.15
C LEU A 279 16.12 -12.47 9.64
N GLN A 280 14.89 -12.21 9.20
CA GLN A 280 13.74 -13.05 9.51
C GLN A 280 13.25 -13.75 8.25
N VAL A 281 12.92 -15.03 8.39
CA VAL A 281 12.26 -15.81 7.33
C VAL A 281 11.03 -16.44 7.97
N ALA A 282 9.87 -16.17 7.39
CA ALA A 282 8.59 -16.66 7.86
C ALA A 282 7.81 -17.29 6.70
N GLN A 283 6.98 -18.28 7.03
CA GLN A 283 5.94 -18.77 6.12
C GLN A 283 4.62 -18.17 6.54
N LYS A 284 3.83 -17.71 5.56
CA LYS A 284 2.43 -17.34 5.76
C LYS A 284 1.57 -18.34 4.99
N GLN A 285 0.71 -19.04 5.71
CA GLN A 285 -0.10 -20.10 5.11
C GLN A 285 -1.20 -19.49 4.26
N VAL A 286 -1.35 -20.03 3.05
CA VAL A 286 -2.52 -19.75 2.20
C VAL A 286 -3.55 -20.86 2.41
N ASP A 287 -3.07 -22.10 2.55
CA ASP A 287 -3.85 -23.27 2.93
C ASP A 287 -2.92 -24.35 3.54
N PRO A 288 -3.42 -25.53 3.96
CA PRO A 288 -2.59 -26.54 4.62
C PRO A 288 -1.40 -27.07 3.80
N GLU A 289 -1.44 -26.96 2.47
CA GLU A 289 -0.42 -27.52 1.57
C GLU A 289 0.42 -26.43 0.89
N ARG A 290 0.07 -25.15 1.07
CA ARG A 290 0.68 -24.05 0.34
C ARG A 290 0.89 -22.80 1.20
N CYS A 291 2.06 -22.19 1.05
CA CYS A 291 2.43 -20.96 1.75
C CYS A 291 3.06 -19.93 0.81
N ILE A 292 3.15 -18.68 1.24
CA ILE A 292 4.16 -17.73 0.74
C ILE A 292 5.32 -17.66 1.75
N VAL A 293 6.52 -17.32 1.28
CA VAL A 293 7.68 -17.07 2.13
C VAL A 293 7.97 -15.58 2.18
N VAL A 294 8.07 -15.05 3.40
CA VAL A 294 8.42 -13.65 3.64
C VAL A 294 9.82 -13.61 4.25
N ILE A 295 10.74 -12.93 3.56
CA ILE A 295 12.08 -12.66 4.04
C ILE A 295 12.15 -11.17 4.41
N THR A 296 12.33 -10.88 5.68
CA THR A 296 12.50 -9.51 6.19
C THR A 296 13.97 -9.23 6.40
N ILE A 297 14.49 -8.27 5.64
CA ILE A 297 15.87 -7.80 5.68
C ILE A 297 15.88 -6.46 6.42
N PRO A 298 16.28 -6.41 7.70
CA PRO A 298 16.33 -5.15 8.44
C PRO A 298 17.51 -4.29 8.00
N LEU A 299 17.44 -2.99 8.29
CA LEU A 299 18.55 -2.06 8.09
C LEU A 299 19.83 -2.54 8.79
N GLN A 300 20.92 -2.61 8.04
CA GLN A 300 22.23 -3.03 8.54
C GLN A 300 23.07 -1.82 8.93
N ARG A 301 24.02 -2.02 9.86
CA ARG A 301 24.92 -0.94 10.27
C ARG A 301 25.93 -0.67 9.16
N ASP A 302 26.36 0.58 9.01
CA ASP A 302 27.33 0.98 7.99
C ASP A 302 28.63 0.18 8.04
N GLN A 303 29.10 -0.14 9.25
CA GLN A 303 30.31 -0.94 9.50
C GLN A 303 30.21 -2.40 9.03
N ASP A 304 29.00 -2.94 8.89
CA ASP A 304 28.79 -4.32 8.43
C ASP A 304 28.72 -4.39 6.89
N ARG A 305 28.59 -3.24 6.21
CA ARG A 305 28.55 -3.13 4.74
C ARG A 305 29.98 -3.01 4.16
N PRO A 306 30.24 -3.60 2.97
CA PRO A 306 29.29 -4.32 2.13
C PRO A 306 29.14 -5.81 2.50
N PHE A 307 27.93 -6.33 2.32
CA PHE A 307 27.61 -7.75 2.31
C PHE A 307 28.05 -8.38 0.98
N LEU A 308 28.81 -9.46 1.09
CA LEU A 308 29.39 -10.24 0.01
C LEU A 308 28.60 -11.55 -0.14
N VAL A 309 28.50 -12.05 -1.37
CA VAL A 309 27.94 -13.38 -1.65
C VAL A 309 29.03 -14.29 -2.17
N HIS A 310 29.14 -15.48 -1.57
CA HIS A 310 30.06 -16.54 -2.00
C HIS A 310 29.47 -17.38 -3.14
N GLY A 311 30.24 -17.53 -4.21
CA GLY A 311 29.83 -18.08 -5.49
C GLY A 311 29.30 -16.99 -6.44
N ALA A 312 29.54 -17.18 -7.73
CA ALA A 312 28.95 -16.37 -8.78
C ALA A 312 28.36 -17.28 -9.86
N VAL A 313 27.32 -16.80 -10.55
CA VAL A 313 26.83 -17.41 -11.79
C VAL A 313 27.31 -16.55 -12.95
N VAL A 314 28.19 -17.08 -13.78
CA VAL A 314 28.77 -16.40 -14.95
C VAL A 314 28.48 -17.24 -16.18
N ASP A 315 27.81 -16.68 -17.18
CA ASP A 315 27.41 -17.36 -18.42
C ASP A 315 26.69 -18.71 -18.18
N GLY A 316 25.84 -18.76 -17.14
CA GLY A 316 25.10 -19.97 -16.76
C GLY A 316 25.92 -21.05 -16.06
N LYS A 317 27.21 -20.80 -15.77
CA LYS A 317 28.06 -21.70 -14.98
C LYS A 317 28.25 -21.16 -13.57
N VAL A 318 28.26 -22.07 -12.61
CA VAL A 318 28.58 -21.75 -11.22
C VAL A 318 30.09 -21.74 -11.05
N GLU A 319 30.61 -20.61 -10.59
CA GLU A 319 32.00 -20.43 -10.24
C GLU A 319 32.14 -20.23 -8.72
N GLY A 320 32.54 -21.28 -8.01
CA GLY A 320 32.56 -21.32 -6.54
C GLY A 320 33.69 -20.51 -5.90
N SER A 321 34.74 -20.14 -6.65
CA SER A 321 35.89 -19.37 -6.15
C SER A 321 35.70 -17.86 -6.21
N PHE A 322 34.57 -17.38 -6.72
CA PHE A 322 34.28 -15.96 -6.87
C PHE A 322 33.37 -15.50 -5.74
N PHE A 323 33.52 -14.24 -5.35
CA PHE A 323 32.56 -13.54 -4.51
C PHE A 323 31.99 -12.35 -5.28
N SER A 324 30.72 -12.05 -5.08
CA SER A 324 30.06 -10.89 -5.67
C SER A 324 29.67 -9.89 -4.59
N ILE A 325 29.90 -8.60 -4.87
CA ILE A 325 29.37 -7.51 -4.06
C ILE A 325 28.17 -6.94 -4.80
N VAL A 326 26.97 -7.20 -4.29
CA VAL A 326 25.74 -6.83 -4.97
C VAL A 326 25.27 -5.47 -4.46
N ARG A 327 25.26 -4.47 -5.34
CA ARG A 327 24.68 -3.15 -5.08
C ARG A 327 23.59 -2.86 -6.09
N ARG A 328 22.53 -2.19 -5.64
CA ARG A 328 21.42 -1.75 -6.49
C ARG A 328 21.80 -0.40 -7.09
N HIS A 329 22.05 -0.34 -8.39
CA HIS A 329 22.02 0.90 -9.17
C HIS A 329 21.14 0.61 -10.40
N ASP A 330 19.92 1.13 -10.35
CA ASP A 330 18.95 1.25 -11.45
C ASP A 330 18.87 0.05 -12.43
N GLU A 331 18.66 -1.16 -11.90
CA GLU A 331 18.38 -2.42 -12.63
C GLU A 331 19.59 -3.36 -12.93
N ALA A 332 20.85 -2.99 -12.63
CA ALA A 332 22.00 -3.90 -12.84
C ALA A 332 22.87 -4.10 -11.59
N SER A 333 23.24 -5.36 -11.32
CA SER A 333 24.30 -5.68 -10.35
C SER A 333 25.65 -5.32 -10.95
N ILE A 334 26.27 -4.22 -10.52
CA ILE A 334 27.63 -3.89 -10.95
C ILE A 334 28.59 -4.80 -10.16
N PRO A 335 29.31 -5.73 -10.81
CA PRO A 335 30.34 -6.47 -10.12
C PRO A 335 31.44 -5.51 -9.70
N ILE A 336 31.70 -5.39 -8.39
CA ILE A 336 32.87 -4.65 -7.91
C ILE A 336 34.11 -5.32 -8.51
N THR A 337 34.92 -4.51 -9.21
CA THR A 337 36.10 -4.98 -9.91
C THR A 337 37.19 -5.40 -8.91
N ALA A 338 38.07 -6.31 -9.31
CA ALA A 338 39.23 -6.69 -8.50
C ALA A 338 40.10 -5.48 -8.08
N ARG A 339 40.11 -4.42 -8.91
CA ARG A 339 40.80 -3.16 -8.62
C ARG A 339 40.18 -2.42 -7.44
N GLU A 340 38.87 -2.34 -7.38
CA GLU A 340 38.15 -1.67 -6.28
C GLU A 340 38.30 -2.44 -4.98
N VAL A 341 38.19 -3.78 -5.01
CA VAL A 341 38.45 -4.61 -3.82
C VAL A 341 39.89 -4.40 -3.34
N HIS A 342 40.88 -4.44 -4.24
CA HIS A 342 42.28 -4.18 -3.89
C HIS A 342 42.47 -2.78 -3.29
N ALA A 343 41.82 -1.75 -3.85
CA ALA A 343 41.88 -0.39 -3.33
C ALA A 343 41.30 -0.28 -1.91
N MET A 344 40.15 -0.90 -1.65
CA MET A 344 39.52 -0.95 -0.32
C MET A 344 40.41 -1.66 0.69
N MET A 345 40.95 -2.83 0.34
CA MET A 345 41.89 -3.57 1.21
C MET A 345 43.15 -2.75 1.49
N SER A 346 43.74 -2.14 0.45
CA SER A 346 44.95 -1.32 0.59
C SER A 346 44.73 -0.07 1.45
N ALA A 347 43.54 0.54 1.40
CA ALA A 347 43.17 1.65 2.26
C ALA A 347 43.06 1.19 3.73
N GLY A 348 42.36 0.07 3.99
CA GLY A 348 42.25 -0.51 5.32
C GLY A 348 43.60 -0.90 5.92
N TYR A 349 44.47 -1.58 5.15
CA TYR A 349 45.82 -1.92 5.59
C TYR A 349 46.67 -0.70 5.95
N ARG A 350 46.51 0.42 5.23
CA ARG A 350 47.23 1.66 5.53
C ARG A 350 46.76 2.30 6.83
N LEU A 351 45.44 2.35 7.06
CA LEU A 351 44.87 2.86 8.31
C LEU A 351 45.35 2.03 9.51
N LEU A 352 45.22 0.71 9.43
CA LEU A 352 45.65 -0.20 10.51
C LEU A 352 47.15 -0.13 10.80
N ARG A 353 47.99 0.16 9.79
CA ARG A 353 49.43 0.39 9.98
C ARG A 353 49.79 1.72 10.61
N ILE A 354 48.97 2.76 10.40
CA ILE A 354 49.20 4.08 11.01
C ILE A 354 48.87 4.06 12.51
N ASP A 355 47.92 3.22 12.93
CA ASP A 355 47.48 3.08 14.33
C ASP A 355 48.34 2.13 15.18
N GLY A 356 49.46 1.62 14.67
CA GLY A 356 50.49 0.93 15.47
C GLY A 356 50.10 -0.42 16.06
N ILE A 357 49.07 -1.10 15.53
CA ILE A 357 48.73 -2.47 15.91
C ILE A 357 49.49 -3.41 14.96
N SER A 358 50.75 -3.72 15.31
CA SER A 358 51.55 -4.78 14.68
C SER A 358 52.09 -5.73 15.73
#